data_AF-A0A8S3HLC0-F1
#
_entry.id   AF-A0A8S3HLC0-F1
#
_cell.length_a   1.000
_cell.length_b   1.000
_cell.length_c   1.000
_cell.angle_alpha   90.00
_cell.angle_beta   90.00
_cell.angle_gamma   90.00
#
_symmetry.space_group_name_H-M   'P 1'
#
loop_
_entity.id
_entity.type
_entity.pdbx_description
1 polymer ?
#
loop_
_entity_poly.entity_id
_entity_poly.type
_entity_poly.pdbx_seq_one_letter_code
_entity_poly.pdbx_strand_id
1 'polypeptide(L)'
;MTSTVNENDQQVWNNFNLFASTTDSVTEETIKFQGTIPEWLKGTLYRNGPGANEVNNDLTTSVYHAFDGFAYIQKYNIDGPSQTVRFRGSFIKSRAYTEALKHGRLTVRQFGTDPCKSIFGRFQSLFTRRDPSTYSDDTGVTVQLVQNELLALTETIGGSVMDPDTLEFLGPLRALPYDQKVDSELFTLTT
;
A
#
# COMPACT_ATOMS: atom_id res chain seq x y z
N MET A 1 -28.36 1.20 -17.23
CA MET A 1 -29.00 1.86 -16.07
C MET A 1 -27.98 2.79 -15.46
N THR A 2 -28.13 4.08 -15.70
CA THR A 2 -27.27 5.14 -15.16
C THR A 2 -27.81 5.54 -13.80
N SER A 3 -27.11 5.20 -12.73
CA SER A 3 -27.38 5.73 -11.40
C SER A 3 -26.55 6.99 -11.20
N THR A 4 -27.20 8.16 -11.26
CA THR A 4 -26.65 9.41 -10.73
C THR A 4 -26.61 9.30 -9.21
N VAL A 5 -25.41 9.31 -8.64
CA VAL A 5 -25.22 9.35 -7.18
C VAL A 5 -25.31 10.80 -6.72
N ASN A 6 -26.21 11.08 -5.79
CA ASN A 6 -26.37 12.40 -5.18
C ASN A 6 -25.48 12.46 -3.93
N GLU A 7 -24.54 13.39 -3.88
CA GLU A 7 -23.50 13.48 -2.83
C GLU A 7 -24.07 13.75 -1.42
N ASN A 8 -25.30 14.23 -1.33
CA ASN A 8 -26.01 14.53 -0.07
C ASN A 8 -26.79 13.35 0.51
N ASP A 9 -26.74 12.18 -0.13
CA ASP A 9 -27.51 11.02 0.33
C ASP A 9 -26.75 10.30 1.46
N GLN A 10 -27.18 10.52 2.70
CA GLN A 10 -26.58 9.94 3.92
C GLN A 10 -26.53 8.40 3.88
N GLN A 11 -27.38 7.78 3.07
CA GLN A 11 -27.43 6.34 2.83
C GLN A 11 -26.23 5.83 2.02
N VAL A 12 -25.61 6.68 1.19
CA VAL A 12 -24.39 6.36 0.44
C VAL A 12 -23.22 6.16 1.41
N TRP A 13 -23.04 7.09 2.35
CA TRP A 13 -21.98 7.01 3.37
C TRP A 13 -22.17 5.86 4.36
N ASN A 14 -23.41 5.55 4.74
CA ASN A 14 -23.72 4.46 5.66
C ASN A 14 -23.54 3.06 5.05
N ASN A 15 -23.54 2.94 3.72
CA ASN A 15 -23.34 1.67 3.00
C ASN A 15 -21.92 1.48 2.46
N PHE A 16 -21.06 2.50 2.55
CA PHE A 16 -19.64 2.34 2.27
C PHE A 16 -18.96 1.71 3.47
N ASN A 17 -18.77 0.39 3.43
CA ASN A 17 -17.72 -0.22 4.25
C ASN A 17 -16.37 0.23 3.69
N LEU A 18 -15.88 1.39 4.17
CA LEU A 18 -14.62 2.02 3.75
C LEU A 18 -13.39 1.15 4.04
N PHE A 19 -13.55 0.09 4.82
CA PHE A 19 -12.51 -0.85 5.23
C PHE A 19 -12.74 -2.27 4.69
N ALA A 20 -13.56 -2.42 3.65
CA ALA A 20 -13.72 -3.70 2.97
C ALA A 20 -12.45 -4.10 2.23
N SER A 21 -12.10 -5.39 2.32
CA SER A 21 -10.97 -5.92 1.57
C SER A 21 -11.22 -5.93 0.06
N THR A 22 -10.17 -5.60 -0.68
CA THR A 22 -10.12 -5.66 -2.13
C THR A 22 -9.39 -6.92 -2.60
N THR A 23 -9.40 -7.14 -3.91
CA THR A 23 -8.66 -8.21 -4.58
C THR A 23 -7.73 -7.61 -5.62
N ASP A 24 -6.62 -8.29 -5.91
CA ASP A 24 -5.74 -7.89 -7.01
C ASP A 24 -6.52 -7.73 -8.32
N SER A 25 -6.18 -6.68 -9.08
CA SER A 25 -6.56 -6.55 -10.47
C SER A 25 -5.37 -6.98 -11.33
N VAL A 26 -5.44 -8.22 -11.81
CA VAL A 26 -4.33 -8.91 -12.51
C VAL A 26 -4.01 -8.26 -13.86
N THR A 27 -4.94 -7.48 -14.42
CA THR A 27 -4.83 -6.82 -15.74
C THR A 27 -5.21 -5.34 -15.64
N GLU A 28 -4.64 -4.49 -16.50
CA GLU A 28 -5.10 -3.09 -16.59
C GLU A 28 -6.55 -3.02 -17.13
N GLU A 29 -7.44 -2.43 -16.34
CA GLU A 29 -8.87 -2.29 -16.65
C GLU A 29 -9.21 -0.85 -17.03
N THR A 30 -10.02 -0.67 -18.07
CA THR A 30 -10.52 0.66 -18.45
C THR A 30 -11.63 1.10 -17.51
N ILE A 31 -11.45 2.25 -16.86
CA ILE A 31 -12.42 2.82 -15.91
C ILE A 31 -13.47 3.64 -16.66
N LYS A 32 -14.74 3.51 -16.25
CA LYS A 32 -15.82 4.42 -16.66
C LYS A 32 -15.86 5.61 -15.71
N PHE A 33 -15.83 6.82 -16.23
CA PHE A 33 -15.91 8.06 -15.45
C PHE A 33 -16.94 9.03 -16.05
N GLN A 34 -17.32 10.04 -15.27
CA GLN A 34 -18.19 11.13 -15.70
C GLN A 34 -17.38 12.43 -15.77
N GLY A 35 -17.68 13.29 -16.75
CA GLY A 35 -16.94 14.52 -17.00
C GLY A 35 -15.93 14.41 -18.13
N THR A 36 -15.03 15.38 -18.23
CA THR A 36 -14.00 15.47 -19.28
C THR A 36 -12.64 15.65 -18.63
N ILE A 37 -11.67 14.84 -19.05
CA ILE A 37 -10.29 14.95 -18.58
C ILE A 37 -9.63 16.10 -19.35
N PRO A 38 -8.92 17.04 -18.68
CA PRO A 38 -8.19 18.08 -19.39
C PRO A 38 -7.16 17.47 -20.37
N GLU A 39 -7.08 17.98 -21.60
CA GLU A 39 -6.22 17.41 -22.65
C GLU A 39 -4.73 17.38 -22.28
N TRP A 40 -4.29 18.29 -21.42
CA TRP A 40 -2.91 18.34 -20.95
C TRP A 40 -2.57 17.27 -19.89
N LEU A 41 -3.58 16.67 -19.26
CA LEU A 41 -3.37 15.69 -18.20
C LEU A 41 -3.05 14.32 -18.80
N LYS A 42 -1.76 14.01 -18.86
CA LYS A 42 -1.24 12.72 -19.29
C LYS A 42 -0.16 12.24 -18.34
N GLY A 43 -0.37 11.08 -17.73
CA GLY A 43 0.56 10.54 -16.75
C GLY A 43 -0.01 9.39 -15.94
N THR A 44 0.72 9.01 -14.89
CA THR A 44 0.31 7.94 -13.98
C THR A 44 0.24 8.48 -12.56
N LEU A 45 -0.90 8.26 -11.90
CA LEU A 45 -1.06 8.49 -10.47
C LEU A 45 -0.91 7.17 -9.73
N TYR A 46 0.08 7.12 -8.83
CA TYR A 46 0.25 6.02 -7.89
C TYR A 46 -0.34 6.40 -6.52
N ARG A 47 -1.05 5.46 -5.91
CA ARG A 47 -1.58 5.57 -4.54
C ARG A 47 -1.24 4.31 -3.77
N ASN A 48 -1.10 4.45 -2.47
CA ASN A 48 -0.86 3.36 -1.55
C ASN A 48 -1.82 3.49 -0.36
N GLY A 49 -2.09 2.37 0.29
CA GLY A 49 -2.98 2.29 1.44
C GLY A 49 -3.30 0.84 1.81
N PRO A 50 -4.04 0.63 2.91
CA PRO A 50 -4.55 -0.67 3.29
C PRO A 50 -5.60 -1.14 2.27
N GLY A 51 -5.35 -2.28 1.64
CA GLY A 51 -6.29 -2.91 0.70
C GLY A 51 -7.06 -4.08 1.28
N ALA A 52 -6.57 -4.71 2.36
CA ALA A 52 -7.29 -5.78 3.05
C ALA A 52 -7.05 -5.71 4.55
N ASN A 53 -8.13 -5.79 5.33
CA ASN A 53 -8.09 -5.67 6.78
C ASN A 53 -8.28 -7.02 7.48
N GLU A 54 -8.37 -8.11 6.73
CA GLU A 54 -8.47 -9.47 7.24
C GLU A 54 -7.71 -10.43 6.32
N VAL A 55 -7.44 -11.63 6.82
CA VAL A 55 -6.77 -12.68 6.05
C VAL A 55 -7.83 -13.58 5.43
N ASN A 56 -7.71 -13.87 4.12
CA ASN A 56 -8.60 -14.80 3.41
C ASN A 56 -10.11 -14.48 3.51
N ASN A 57 -10.47 -13.19 3.64
CA ASN A 57 -11.84 -12.73 3.88
C ASN A 57 -12.49 -13.33 5.15
N ASP A 58 -11.68 -13.79 6.11
CA ASP A 58 -12.14 -14.29 7.40
C ASP A 58 -12.12 -13.18 8.45
N LEU A 59 -13.30 -12.66 8.78
CA LEU A 59 -13.48 -11.57 9.74
C LEU A 59 -13.00 -11.92 11.17
N THR A 60 -12.77 -13.19 11.49
CA THR A 60 -12.17 -13.58 12.78
C THR A 60 -10.68 -13.23 12.87
N THR A 61 -10.08 -12.88 11.72
CA THR A 61 -8.66 -12.51 11.57
C THR A 61 -8.47 -11.03 11.29
N SER A 62 -9.51 -10.21 11.44
CA SER A 62 -9.46 -8.78 11.15
C SER A 62 -8.46 -8.04 12.05
N VAL A 63 -7.79 -7.06 11.45
CA VAL A 63 -6.95 -6.10 12.17
C VAL A 63 -7.81 -5.13 12.97
N TYR A 64 -7.27 -4.62 14.08
CA TYR A 64 -7.97 -3.67 14.95
C TYR A 64 -7.78 -2.22 14.53
N HIS A 65 -6.82 -1.94 13.64
CA HIS A 65 -6.46 -0.59 13.24
C HIS A 65 -6.38 -0.49 11.71
N ALA A 66 -6.89 0.61 11.15
CA ALA A 66 -6.92 0.82 9.70
C ALA A 66 -5.53 0.81 9.03
N PHE A 67 -4.48 1.18 9.76
CA PHE A 67 -3.09 1.15 9.24
C PHE A 67 -2.42 -0.22 9.29
N ASP A 68 -3.08 -1.24 9.83
CA ASP A 68 -2.53 -2.58 9.91
C ASP A 68 -2.96 -3.48 8.73
N GLY A 69 -3.84 -2.98 7.88
CA GLY A 69 -4.28 -3.68 6.68
C GLY A 69 -3.17 -3.78 5.64
N PHE A 70 -3.17 -4.87 4.88
CA PHE A 70 -2.11 -5.18 3.92
C PHE A 70 -1.99 -4.11 2.83
N ALA A 71 -0.76 -3.70 2.54
CA ALA A 71 -0.46 -2.67 1.57
C ALA A 71 -0.94 -3.04 0.16
N TYR A 72 -1.67 -2.11 -0.46
CA TYR A 72 -2.23 -2.23 -1.79
C TYR A 72 -1.91 -1.00 -2.62
N ILE A 73 -1.12 -1.21 -3.67
CA ILE A 73 -0.74 -0.17 -4.61
C ILE A 73 -1.81 -0.06 -5.68
N GLN A 74 -2.20 1.18 -5.98
CA GLN A 74 -3.15 1.54 -7.02
C GLN A 74 -2.44 2.40 -8.07
N LYS A 75 -2.61 2.05 -9.34
CA LYS A 75 -2.06 2.75 -10.50
C LYS A 75 -3.20 3.22 -11.38
N TYR A 76 -3.25 4.52 -11.63
CA TYR A 76 -4.18 5.15 -12.57
C TYR A 76 -3.39 5.74 -13.73
N ASN A 77 -3.42 5.10 -14.90
CA ASN A 77 -2.87 5.65 -16.13
C ASN A 77 -3.93 6.55 -16.78
N ILE A 78 -3.65 7.85 -16.86
CA ILE A 78 -4.57 8.87 -17.34
C ILE A 78 -4.05 9.38 -18.68
N ASP A 79 -4.90 9.35 -19.70
CA ASP A 79 -4.64 9.93 -21.02
C ASP A 79 -5.80 10.86 -21.39
N GLY A 80 -5.60 12.15 -21.10
CA GLY A 80 -6.53 13.23 -21.42
C GLY A 80 -6.88 13.34 -22.91
N PRO A 81 -5.93 13.33 -23.85
CA PRO A 81 -6.23 13.42 -25.28
C PRO A 81 -7.15 12.29 -25.79
N SER A 82 -6.97 11.06 -25.31
CA SER A 82 -7.82 9.91 -25.67
C SER A 82 -9.06 9.75 -24.78
N GLN A 83 -9.20 10.57 -23.72
CA GLN A 83 -10.24 10.43 -22.70
C GLN A 83 -10.28 9.02 -22.09
N THR A 84 -9.11 8.44 -21.81
CA THR A 84 -9.02 7.09 -21.21
C THR A 84 -8.35 7.13 -19.84
N VAL A 85 -8.87 6.29 -18.93
CA VAL A 85 -8.21 5.98 -17.66
C VAL A 85 -8.13 4.48 -17.52
N ARG A 86 -6.93 3.95 -17.27
CA ARG A 86 -6.72 2.53 -16.96
C ARG A 86 -6.31 2.38 -15.50
N PHE A 87 -6.91 1.42 -14.82
CA PHE A 87 -6.63 1.05 -13.44
C PHE A 87 -5.86 -0.25 -13.39
N ARG A 88 -4.90 -0.34 -12.48
CA ARG A 88 -4.34 -1.59 -11.99
C ARG A 88 -4.11 -1.46 -10.50
N GLY A 89 -4.34 -2.53 -9.75
CA GLY A 89 -3.98 -2.55 -8.34
C GLY A 89 -3.43 -3.90 -7.94
N SER A 90 -2.46 -3.87 -7.02
CA SER A 90 -1.80 -5.08 -6.54
C SER A 90 -1.37 -4.96 -5.08
N PHE A 91 -1.56 -6.04 -4.32
CA PHE A 91 -0.98 -6.21 -3.00
C PHE A 91 0.54 -6.33 -3.08
N ILE A 92 1.22 -5.72 -2.11
CA ILE A 92 2.66 -5.92 -1.95
C ILE A 92 2.86 -7.31 -1.35
N LYS A 93 3.52 -8.20 -2.11
CA LYS A 93 3.81 -9.59 -1.70
C LYS A 93 4.96 -9.67 -0.70
N SER A 94 4.84 -8.89 0.38
CA SER A 94 5.77 -8.86 1.51
C SER A 94 5.77 -10.19 2.27
N ARG A 95 6.75 -10.39 3.14
CA ARG A 95 6.79 -11.54 4.04
C ARG A 95 5.57 -11.55 4.95
N ALA A 96 5.20 -10.40 5.52
CA ALA A 96 4.00 -10.28 6.37
C ALA A 96 2.72 -10.71 5.63
N TYR A 97 2.55 -10.29 4.37
CA TYR A 97 1.41 -10.66 3.54
C TYR A 97 1.39 -12.16 3.22
N THR A 98 2.49 -12.67 2.66
CA THR A 98 2.61 -14.06 2.21
C THR A 98 2.47 -15.07 3.36
N GLU A 99 3.12 -14.83 4.49
CA GLU A 99 3.00 -15.69 5.67
C GLU A 99 1.61 -15.62 6.31
N ALA A 100 0.96 -14.45 6.30
CA ALA A 100 -0.41 -14.34 6.79
C ALA A 100 -1.38 -15.17 5.94
N LEU A 101 -1.33 -15.04 4.61
CA LEU A 101 -2.17 -15.84 3.70
C LEU A 101 -1.93 -17.34 3.87
N LYS A 102 -0.67 -17.76 3.97
CA LYS A 102 -0.25 -19.16 4.14
C LYS A 102 -0.76 -19.77 5.45
N HIS A 103 -0.74 -19.00 6.54
CA HIS A 103 -1.17 -19.47 7.86
C HIS A 103 -2.64 -19.17 8.18
N GLY A 104 -3.33 -18.43 7.32
CA GLY A 104 -4.73 -18.02 7.51
C GLY A 104 -4.94 -17.12 8.72
N ARG A 105 -3.90 -16.41 9.19
CA ARG A 105 -3.97 -15.47 10.33
C ARG A 105 -2.79 -14.52 10.29
N LEU A 106 -2.88 -13.39 10.97
CA LEU A 106 -1.75 -12.48 11.15
C LEU A 106 -0.61 -13.21 11.90
N THR A 107 0.58 -13.21 11.31
CA THR A 107 1.79 -13.86 11.86
C THR A 107 2.84 -12.86 12.33
N VAL A 108 2.76 -11.63 11.83
CA VAL A 108 3.70 -10.54 12.15
C VAL A 108 2.96 -9.42 12.86
N ARG A 109 3.63 -8.76 13.80
CA ARG A 109 3.10 -7.61 14.51
C ARG A 109 3.06 -6.40 13.57
N GLN A 110 1.87 -5.81 13.44
CA GLN A 110 1.64 -4.55 12.74
C GLN A 110 1.72 -3.37 13.75
N PHE A 111 1.43 -2.15 13.29
CA PHE A 111 1.52 -0.93 14.10
C PHE A 111 0.61 -1.01 15.34
N GLY A 112 -0.66 -1.37 15.17
CA GLY A 112 -1.68 -1.47 16.22
C GLY A 112 -2.03 -2.91 16.65
N THR A 113 -1.80 -3.90 15.79
CA THR A 113 -2.26 -5.28 15.95
C THR A 113 -1.08 -6.21 16.23
N ASP A 114 -1.08 -6.81 17.42
CA ASP A 114 -0.07 -7.77 17.86
C ASP A 114 -0.70 -9.17 17.91
N PRO A 115 -0.35 -10.08 16.98
CA PRO A 115 -0.99 -11.40 16.89
C PRO A 115 -0.61 -12.35 18.02
N CYS A 116 0.39 -12.03 18.85
CA CYS A 116 0.99 -12.99 19.78
C CYS A 116 0.80 -12.68 21.27
N LYS A 117 0.14 -11.58 21.68
CA LYS A 117 0.27 -11.12 23.08
C LYS A 117 -1.04 -10.86 23.79
N SER A 118 -1.30 -11.69 24.82
CA SER A 118 -1.99 -11.24 26.02
C SER A 118 -1.23 -10.07 26.66
N ILE A 119 -1.90 -9.27 27.49
CA ILE A 119 -1.37 -8.06 28.13
C ILE A 119 0.04 -8.25 28.74
N PHE A 120 0.37 -9.46 29.22
CA PHE A 120 1.69 -9.79 29.79
C PHE A 120 2.83 -9.81 28.76
N GLY A 121 2.58 -10.24 27.52
CA GLY A 121 3.60 -10.24 26.48
C GLY A 121 4.00 -8.82 26.06
N ARG A 122 3.06 -7.87 26.09
CA ARG A 122 3.32 -6.46 25.74
C ARG A 122 4.37 -5.84 26.67
N PHE A 123 4.34 -6.19 27.95
CA PHE A 123 5.31 -5.72 28.95
C PHE A 123 6.71 -6.30 28.69
N GLN A 124 6.80 -7.57 28.30
CA GLN A 124 8.07 -8.25 28.04
C GLN A 124 8.79 -7.71 26.78
N SER A 125 8.05 -7.23 25.77
CA SER A 125 8.66 -6.56 24.59
C SER A 125 9.32 -5.22 24.86
N LEU A 126 9.07 -4.60 26.03
CA LEU A 126 9.77 -3.37 26.41
C LEU A 126 11.20 -3.67 26.89
N PHE A 127 11.52 -4.92 27.26
CA PHE A 127 12.79 -5.31 27.87
C PHE A 127 13.67 -6.20 26.98
N THR A 128 13.14 -6.76 25.89
CA THR A 128 13.93 -7.54 24.93
C THR A 128 14.46 -6.63 23.81
N ARG A 129 15.76 -6.68 23.54
CA ARG A 129 16.41 -5.95 22.43
C ARG A 129 15.61 -6.18 21.14
N ARG A 130 15.26 -5.07 20.46
CA ARG A 130 14.45 -5.01 19.24
C ARG A 130 15.09 -5.84 18.13
N ASP A 131 14.59 -7.04 17.88
CA ASP A 131 15.01 -7.87 16.75
C ASP A 131 14.36 -7.33 15.46
N PRO A 132 15.14 -6.82 14.48
CA PRO A 132 14.62 -6.30 13.22
C PRO A 132 13.74 -7.29 12.45
N SER A 133 13.95 -8.61 12.64
CA SER A 133 13.18 -9.66 11.98
C SER A 133 11.73 -9.78 12.49
N THR A 134 11.40 -9.11 13.60
CA THR A 134 10.07 -9.12 14.23
C THR A 134 9.16 -7.97 13.77
N TYR A 135 9.71 -7.00 13.00
CA TYR A 135 8.92 -5.92 12.42
C TYR A 135 8.26 -6.33 11.11
N SER A 136 7.10 -5.72 10.86
CA SER A 136 6.39 -5.86 9.60
C SER A 136 7.14 -5.17 8.47
N ASP A 137 7.22 -5.85 7.33
CA ASP A 137 7.67 -5.33 6.04
C ASP A 137 6.49 -4.86 5.17
N ASP A 138 5.32 -4.65 5.78
CA ASP A 138 4.12 -4.12 5.14
C ASP A 138 4.23 -2.61 4.92
N THR A 139 4.34 -2.21 3.67
CA THR A 139 4.68 -0.84 3.26
C THR A 139 3.47 -0.06 2.78
N GLY A 140 2.44 0.09 3.62
CA GLY A 140 1.11 0.60 3.24
C GLY A 140 0.88 2.11 3.34
N VAL A 141 1.91 2.93 3.57
CA VAL A 141 1.72 4.35 3.91
C VAL A 141 1.80 5.26 2.70
N THR A 142 2.86 5.16 1.91
CA THR A 142 3.07 6.02 0.74
C THR A 142 3.80 5.30 -0.38
N VAL A 143 3.79 5.89 -1.57
CA VAL A 143 4.50 5.39 -2.75
C VAL A 143 5.16 6.55 -3.49
N GLN A 144 6.39 6.34 -3.97
CA GLN A 144 7.18 7.33 -4.70
C GLN A 144 7.83 6.69 -5.92
N LEU A 145 7.88 7.41 -7.04
CA LEU A 145 8.63 7.00 -8.21
C LEU A 145 9.99 7.71 -8.20
N VAL A 146 11.08 6.96 -8.09
CA VAL A 146 12.45 7.49 -8.03
C VAL A 146 13.31 6.74 -9.04
N GLN A 147 13.95 7.45 -9.97
CA GLN A 147 14.83 6.85 -10.99
C GLN A 147 14.22 5.62 -11.70
N ASN A 148 12.92 5.69 -12.00
CA ASN A 148 12.16 4.62 -12.65
C ASN A 148 11.90 3.36 -11.79
N GLU A 149 12.12 3.44 -10.47
CA GLU A 149 11.72 2.45 -9.49
C GLU A 149 10.54 2.96 -8.66
N LEU A 150 9.54 2.11 -8.44
CA LEU A 150 8.39 2.44 -7.62
C LEU A 150 8.63 1.97 -6.18
N LEU A 151 8.81 2.92 -5.26
CA LEU A 151 9.13 2.67 -3.86
C LEU A 151 7.89 2.79 -3.00
N ALA A 152 7.46 1.71 -2.36
CA ALA A 152 6.44 1.73 -1.32
C ALA A 152 7.11 1.83 0.06
N LEU A 153 6.62 2.75 0.90
CA LEU A 153 7.28 3.12 2.15
C LEU A 153 6.28 3.08 3.32
N THR A 154 6.84 2.92 4.52
CA THR A 154 6.14 2.90 5.82
C THR A 154 6.96 3.66 6.87
N GLU A 155 6.50 3.74 8.12
CA GLU A 155 7.18 4.46 9.19
C GLU A 155 8.45 3.75 9.73
N THR A 156 8.72 2.53 9.27
CA THR A 156 9.91 1.75 9.65
C THR A 156 11.08 1.97 8.67
N ILE A 157 12.26 1.44 9.01
CA ILE A 157 13.51 1.65 8.26
C ILE A 157 13.52 0.85 6.93
N GLY A 158 12.44 0.14 6.60
CA GLY A 158 12.30 -0.65 5.37
C GLY A 158 11.41 0.01 4.31
N GLY A 159 11.66 -0.33 3.05
CA GLY A 159 10.79 -0.02 1.93
C GLY A 159 10.62 -1.25 1.04
N SER A 160 9.70 -1.19 0.09
CA SER A 160 9.48 -2.22 -0.93
C SER A 160 9.68 -1.61 -2.30
N VAL A 161 10.43 -2.29 -3.16
CA VAL A 161 10.62 -1.93 -4.56
C VAL A 161 9.60 -2.70 -5.39
N MET A 162 8.89 -1.97 -6.23
CA MET A 162 7.84 -2.46 -7.12
C MET A 162 8.19 -2.11 -8.56
N ASP A 163 7.77 -2.95 -9.49
CA ASP A 163 7.79 -2.61 -10.92
C ASP A 163 6.73 -1.53 -11.20
N PRO A 164 7.09 -0.38 -11.81
CA PRO A 164 6.15 0.73 -12.01
C PRO A 164 5.03 0.42 -13.02
N ASP A 165 5.23 -0.56 -13.90
CA ASP A 165 4.30 -0.93 -14.96
C ASP A 165 3.38 -2.06 -14.51
N THR A 166 3.94 -3.12 -13.95
CA THR A 166 3.22 -4.35 -13.56
C THR A 166 2.79 -4.35 -12.10
N LEU A 167 3.31 -3.45 -11.26
CA LEU A 167 3.15 -3.46 -9.81
C LEU A 167 3.61 -4.78 -9.18
N GLU A 168 4.52 -5.51 -9.82
CA GLU A 168 5.11 -6.71 -9.22
C GLU A 168 6.11 -6.32 -8.13
N PHE A 169 6.08 -7.05 -7.00
CA PHE A 169 7.05 -6.86 -5.93
C PHE A 169 8.42 -7.40 -6.33
N LEU A 170 9.40 -6.50 -6.44
CA LEU A 170 10.77 -6.82 -6.85
C LEU A 170 11.67 -7.17 -5.65
N GLY A 171 11.27 -6.76 -4.45
CA GLY A 171 11.97 -7.07 -3.20
C GLY A 171 12.05 -5.89 -2.25
N PRO A 172 12.70 -6.08 -1.09
CA PRO A 172 12.89 -5.00 -0.13
C PRO A 172 13.86 -3.95 -0.68
N LEU A 173 13.57 -2.68 -0.40
CA LEU A 173 14.48 -1.56 -0.60
C LEU A 173 15.74 -1.82 0.21
N ARG A 174 16.86 -2.03 -0.47
CA ARG A 174 18.15 -2.17 0.18
C ARG A 174 18.60 -0.78 0.59
N ALA A 175 18.75 -0.56 1.90
CA ALA A 175 19.38 0.65 2.39
C ALA A 175 20.75 0.81 1.69
N LEU A 176 21.05 2.00 1.20
CA LEU A 176 22.44 2.37 0.94
C LEU A 176 23.22 2.12 2.23
N PRO A 177 24.43 1.55 2.18
CA PRO A 177 25.28 1.46 3.37
C PRO A 177 25.33 2.84 4.01
N TYR A 178 24.93 2.94 5.27
CA TYR A 178 24.89 4.17 6.05
C TYR A 178 26.25 4.91 6.10
N ASP A 179 27.32 4.26 5.62
CA ASP A 179 28.71 4.75 5.59
C ASP A 179 29.19 5.20 4.18
N GLN A 180 28.32 5.28 3.18
CA GLN A 180 28.71 5.96 1.94
C GLN A 180 28.60 7.46 2.19
N LYS A 181 29.76 8.14 2.35
CA LYS A 181 29.85 9.59 2.20
C LYS A 181 29.18 9.95 0.88
N VAL A 182 27.98 10.52 0.95
CA VAL A 182 27.35 11.15 -0.19
C VAL A 182 28.13 12.45 -0.40
N ASP A 183 28.87 12.55 -1.50
CA ASP A 183 29.56 13.79 -1.86
C ASP A 183 28.52 14.92 -1.89
N SER A 184 28.87 16.03 -1.23
CA SER A 184 27.97 17.14 -0.87
C SER A 184 27.41 17.95 -2.06
N GLU A 185 27.46 17.43 -3.28
CA GLU A 185 27.11 18.15 -4.51
C GLU A 185 25.72 17.82 -5.08
N LEU A 186 24.93 16.96 -4.42
CA LEU A 186 23.63 16.50 -4.96
C LEU A 186 22.51 17.55 -4.99
N PHE A 187 22.75 18.78 -4.53
CA PHE A 187 21.80 19.90 -4.70
C PHE A 187 22.53 21.20 -5.09
N THR A 188 23.03 21.25 -6.32
CA THR A 188 23.24 22.54 -6.99
C THR A 188 22.36 22.57 -8.24
N LEU A 189 21.18 23.19 -8.10
CA LEU A 189 20.40 23.67 -9.23
C LEU A 189 21.16 24.84 -9.83
N THR A 190 21.94 24.61 -10.89
CA THR A 190 22.32 25.69 -11.79
C THR A 190 21.11 26.07 -12.64
N THR A 191 20.67 27.31 -12.43
CA THR A 191 19.65 28.06 -13.20
C THR A 191 20.00 28.19 -14.66
#